data_AF-A0A9D1HFZ9-F1
#
_entry.id   AF-A0A9D1HFZ9-F1
#
_cell.length_a   1.000
_cell.length_b   1.000
_cell.length_c   1.000
_cell.angle_alpha   90.00
_cell.angle_beta   90.00
_cell.angle_gamma   90.00
#
_symmetry.space_group_name_H-M   'P 1'
#
loop_
_entity.id
_entity.type
_entity.pdbx_description
1 polymer ?
#
loop_
_entity_poly.entity_id
_entity_poly.type
_entity_poly.pdbx_seq_one_letter_code
_entity_poly.pdbx_strand_id
1 'polypeptide(L)'
;MELKYLKVLSELYPTVPAASTEIINLQAILNLPKGTEHVISDIHGEADQFFHVLKNGSGAVRAKIDDEFGNSLSIRDKKQLATLIYYPEQKLDLIEKSEPDLEDWYKITLNRLIQVCKRVASKYTRSKVRKALPPDFAYIIEELINEKEEVLNKEAYYNGIIDTIIRIDRARPFIVALCNLIQRLVIDRLHIVGDIYDRGSGAVEIMDHLMTYHSVDIQWGNHDLLWMGAASGQEACIANVIRICARYGNLETLEDGYGINLL
;
A
#
# COMPACT_ATOMS: atom_id res chain seq x y z
N MET A 1 -7.86 39.49 5.39
CA MET A 1 -7.50 38.06 5.35
C MET A 1 -6.56 37.78 4.18
N GLU A 2 -6.88 38.27 2.99
CA GLU A 2 -6.09 38.17 1.75
C GLU A 2 -4.64 38.68 1.87
N LEU A 3 -4.43 39.85 2.48
CA LEU A 3 -3.09 40.45 2.64
C LEU A 3 -2.15 39.61 3.54
N LYS A 4 -2.72 38.84 4.48
CA LYS A 4 -1.96 37.91 5.35
C LYS A 4 -1.51 36.69 4.55
N TYR A 5 -2.37 36.15 3.68
CA TYR A 5 -2.02 35.07 2.76
C TYR A 5 -0.97 35.50 1.73
N LEU A 6 -1.13 36.67 1.12
CA LEU A 6 -0.16 37.20 0.15
C LEU A 6 1.22 37.44 0.76
N LYS A 7 1.29 37.90 2.03
CA LYS A 7 2.56 38.01 2.76
C LYS A 7 3.25 36.66 2.93
N VAL A 8 2.53 35.64 3.39
CA VAL A 8 3.09 34.28 3.54
C VAL A 8 3.52 33.71 2.19
N LEU A 9 2.73 33.91 1.13
CA LEU A 9 3.11 33.48 -0.22
C LEU A 9 4.35 34.22 -0.74
N SER A 10 4.53 35.50 -0.42
CA SER A 10 5.73 36.25 -0.80
C SER A 10 6.98 35.80 -0.04
N GLU A 11 6.83 35.26 1.17
CA GLU A 11 7.94 34.65 1.92
C GLU A 11 8.33 33.28 1.33
N LEU A 12 7.34 32.47 0.94
CA LEU A 12 7.57 31.15 0.33
C LEU A 12 8.06 31.24 -1.12
N TYR A 13 7.55 32.21 -1.90
CA TYR A 13 7.85 32.41 -3.31
C TYR A 13 8.26 33.87 -3.58
N PRO A 14 9.49 34.26 -3.21
CA PRO A 14 9.91 35.67 -3.18
C PRO A 14 10.10 36.30 -4.56
N THR A 15 10.07 35.50 -5.64
CA THR A 15 10.29 35.98 -7.01
C THR A 15 9.19 35.48 -7.94
N VAL A 16 8.92 36.25 -9.00
CA VAL A 16 7.97 35.86 -10.05
C VAL A 16 8.33 34.49 -10.66
N PRO A 17 9.61 34.16 -10.97
CA PRO A 17 9.97 32.82 -11.42
C PRO A 17 9.66 31.71 -10.41
N ALA A 18 9.91 31.92 -9.11
CA ALA A 18 9.61 30.93 -8.07
C ALA A 18 8.11 30.63 -7.99
N ALA A 19 7.28 31.69 -7.93
CA ALA A 19 5.83 31.55 -7.92
C ALA A 19 5.31 30.90 -9.20
N SER A 20 5.83 31.30 -10.37
CA SER A 20 5.42 30.75 -11.66
C SER A 20 5.78 29.26 -11.77
N THR A 21 6.97 28.86 -11.30
CA THR A 21 7.42 27.46 -11.30
C THR A 21 6.50 26.61 -10.43
N GLU A 22 6.13 27.09 -9.25
CA GLU A 22 5.24 26.34 -8.36
C GLU A 22 3.81 26.24 -8.93
N ILE A 23 3.28 27.32 -9.53
CA ILE A 23 1.99 27.27 -10.21
C ILE A 23 2.00 26.21 -11.33
N ILE A 24 3.04 26.18 -12.16
CA ILE A 24 3.19 25.17 -13.22
C ILE A 24 3.22 23.76 -12.61
N ASN A 25 4.00 23.56 -11.55
CA ASN A 25 4.12 22.27 -10.86
C ASN A 25 2.77 21.79 -10.29
N LEU A 26 2.07 22.65 -9.55
CA LEU A 26 0.77 22.34 -8.96
C LEU A 26 -0.30 22.07 -10.04
N GLN A 27 -0.32 22.86 -11.12
CA GLN A 27 -1.22 22.63 -12.26
C GLN A 27 -0.93 21.30 -12.95
N ALA A 28 0.34 20.95 -13.15
CA ALA A 28 0.72 19.65 -13.69
C ALA A 28 0.24 18.48 -12.81
N ILE A 29 0.33 18.62 -11.49
CA ILE A 29 -0.19 17.64 -10.53
C ILE A 29 -1.71 17.54 -10.58
N LEU A 30 -2.43 18.67 -10.65
CA LEU A 30 -3.90 18.70 -10.74
C LEU A 30 -4.44 18.07 -12.04
N ASN A 31 -3.63 18.04 -13.09
CA ASN A 31 -3.97 17.39 -14.35
C ASN A 31 -3.78 15.86 -14.34
N LEU A 32 -3.19 15.29 -13.27
CA LEU A 32 -3.11 13.84 -13.11
C LEU A 32 -4.47 13.26 -12.68
N PRO A 33 -4.76 11.99 -13.03
CA PRO A 33 -5.91 11.29 -12.49
C PRO A 33 -5.88 11.28 -10.96
N LYS A 34 -7.05 11.43 -10.33
CA LYS A 34 -7.14 11.37 -8.87
C LYS A 34 -6.62 10.02 -8.35
N GLY A 35 -5.87 10.08 -7.24
CA GLY A 35 -5.49 8.90 -6.47
C GLY A 35 -6.69 8.11 -5.96
N THR A 36 -6.48 6.85 -5.62
CA THR A 36 -7.51 5.99 -5.05
C THR A 36 -7.63 6.28 -3.56
N GLU A 37 -8.80 6.75 -3.14
CA GLU A 37 -9.17 6.91 -1.73
C GLU A 37 -9.79 5.60 -1.25
N HIS A 38 -9.25 5.01 -0.20
CA HIS A 38 -9.77 3.76 0.37
C HIS A 38 -10.37 4.05 1.74
N VAL A 39 -11.68 3.85 1.88
CA VAL A 39 -12.41 4.07 3.14
C VAL A 39 -12.71 2.72 3.78
N ILE A 40 -12.36 2.56 5.05
CA ILE A 40 -12.62 1.36 5.86
C ILE A 40 -13.30 1.79 7.16
N SER A 41 -14.38 1.11 7.56
CA SER A 41 -15.05 1.28 8.86
C SER A 41 -15.14 -0.05 9.60
N ASP A 42 -15.50 0.01 10.88
CA ASP A 42 -15.90 -1.15 11.68
C ASP A 42 -14.85 -2.25 11.78
N ILE A 43 -13.58 -1.89 11.96
CA ILE A 43 -12.45 -2.84 11.95
C ILE A 43 -12.50 -3.79 13.16
N HIS A 44 -12.81 -3.28 14.34
CA HIS A 44 -13.02 -4.03 15.57
C HIS A 44 -11.94 -5.10 15.85
N GLY A 45 -10.67 -4.71 15.75
CA GLY A 45 -9.54 -5.60 16.04
C GLY A 45 -9.38 -6.81 15.10
N GLU A 46 -10.12 -6.88 13.99
CA GLU A 46 -10.05 -7.97 13.01
C GLU A 46 -8.85 -7.78 12.06
N ALA A 47 -7.63 -7.99 12.58
CA ALA A 47 -6.39 -7.72 11.87
C ALA A 47 -6.25 -8.47 10.53
N ASP A 48 -6.59 -9.77 10.49
CA ASP A 48 -6.47 -10.57 9.26
C ASP A 48 -7.35 -10.03 8.13
N GLN A 49 -8.60 -9.67 8.46
CA GLN A 49 -9.54 -9.10 7.51
C GLN A 49 -9.07 -7.73 7.04
N PHE A 50 -8.62 -6.88 7.97
CA PHE A 50 -8.07 -5.57 7.68
C PHE A 50 -6.88 -5.65 6.71
N PHE A 51 -5.88 -6.50 7.01
CA PHE A 51 -4.72 -6.68 6.14
C PHE A 51 -5.09 -7.28 4.79
N HIS A 52 -6.06 -8.18 4.72
CA HIS A 52 -6.55 -8.70 3.45
C HIS A 52 -7.16 -7.59 2.58
N VAL A 53 -7.97 -6.71 3.16
CA VAL A 53 -8.58 -5.56 2.48
C VAL A 53 -7.53 -4.58 1.99
N LEU A 54 -6.48 -4.31 2.76
CA LEU A 54 -5.36 -3.49 2.31
C LEU A 54 -4.59 -4.13 1.15
N LYS A 55 -4.26 -5.42 1.25
CA LYS A 55 -3.54 -6.17 0.21
C LYS A 55 -4.30 -6.23 -1.11
N ASN A 56 -5.62 -6.37 -1.06
CA ASN A 56 -6.46 -6.44 -2.25
C ASN A 56 -6.92 -5.06 -2.79
N GLY A 57 -6.75 -4.00 -1.99
CA GLY A 57 -7.16 -2.63 -2.31
C GLY A 57 -8.68 -2.49 -2.52
N SER A 58 -9.49 -3.24 -1.78
CA SER A 58 -10.94 -3.42 -2.04
C SER A 58 -11.26 -3.78 -3.49
N GLY A 59 -10.44 -4.65 -4.08
CA GLY A 59 -10.58 -5.09 -5.46
C GLY A 59 -9.92 -4.17 -6.50
N ALA A 60 -9.36 -3.02 -6.10
CA ALA A 60 -8.67 -2.11 -7.01
C ALA A 60 -7.47 -2.76 -7.70
N VAL A 61 -6.73 -3.64 -7.02
CA VAL A 61 -5.63 -4.41 -7.65
C VAL A 61 -6.16 -5.25 -8.81
N ARG A 62 -7.29 -5.95 -8.61
CA ARG A 62 -7.89 -6.81 -9.63
C ARG A 62 -8.39 -5.97 -10.81
N ALA A 63 -9.01 -4.83 -10.54
CA ALA A 63 -9.42 -3.89 -11.58
C ALA A 63 -8.21 -3.42 -12.41
N LYS A 64 -7.05 -3.17 -11.79
CA LYS A 64 -5.83 -2.76 -12.51
C LYS A 64 -5.22 -3.87 -13.36
N ILE A 65 -5.27 -5.13 -12.89
CA ILE A 65 -4.92 -6.29 -13.70
C ILE A 65 -5.88 -6.44 -14.89
N ASP A 66 -7.18 -6.27 -14.66
CA ASP A 66 -8.18 -6.36 -15.71
C ASP A 66 -8.05 -5.23 -16.75
N ASP A 67 -7.76 -4.00 -16.30
CA ASP A 67 -7.49 -2.84 -17.16
C ASP A 67 -6.28 -3.07 -18.07
N GLU A 68 -5.22 -3.68 -17.54
CA GLU A 68 -3.95 -3.89 -18.27
C GLU A 68 -4.06 -5.03 -19.27
N PHE A 69 -4.63 -6.17 -18.86
CA PHE A 69 -4.59 -7.37 -19.69
C PHE A 69 -5.89 -7.67 -20.42
N GLY A 70 -7.05 -7.14 -20.03
CA GLY A 70 -8.30 -7.32 -20.78
C GLY A 70 -8.55 -8.78 -21.17
N ASN A 71 -8.61 -9.10 -22.45
CA ASN A 71 -8.79 -10.47 -22.94
C ASN A 71 -7.46 -11.19 -23.29
N SER A 72 -6.30 -10.57 -23.11
CA SER A 72 -4.98 -11.17 -23.41
C SER A 72 -4.56 -12.22 -22.38
N LEU A 73 -5.13 -12.18 -21.17
CA LEU A 73 -4.95 -13.19 -20.12
C LEU A 73 -6.27 -13.84 -19.74
N SER A 74 -6.20 -15.15 -19.46
CA SER A 74 -7.35 -15.89 -18.95
C SER A 74 -7.76 -15.40 -17.56
N ILE A 75 -9.04 -15.54 -17.21
CA ILE A 75 -9.56 -15.21 -15.88
C ILE A 75 -8.78 -15.95 -14.78
N ARG A 76 -8.36 -17.19 -15.05
CA ARG A 76 -7.56 -18.00 -14.12
C ARG A 76 -6.21 -17.35 -13.85
N ASP A 77 -5.50 -16.96 -14.90
CA ASP A 77 -4.15 -16.40 -14.76
C ASP A 77 -4.18 -15.03 -14.10
N LYS A 78 -5.21 -14.21 -14.39
CA LYS A 78 -5.43 -12.95 -13.67
C LYS A 78 -5.69 -13.16 -12.18
N LYS A 79 -6.49 -14.18 -11.82
CA LYS A 79 -6.71 -14.53 -10.40
C LYS A 79 -5.41 -14.97 -9.74
N GLN A 80 -4.59 -15.79 -10.41
CA GLN A 80 -3.29 -16.20 -9.87
C GLN A 80 -2.35 -15.01 -9.68
N LEU A 81 -2.30 -14.07 -10.63
CA LEU A 81 -1.53 -12.84 -10.51
C LEU A 81 -2.03 -11.96 -9.36
N ALA A 82 -3.35 -11.82 -9.20
CA ALA A 82 -3.92 -11.09 -8.07
C ALA A 82 -3.55 -11.73 -6.74
N THR A 83 -3.66 -13.07 -6.61
CA THR A 83 -3.25 -13.79 -5.40
C THR A 83 -1.75 -13.62 -5.10
N LEU A 84 -0.90 -13.64 -6.13
CA LEU A 84 0.53 -13.37 -5.97
C LEU A 84 0.77 -11.95 -5.45
N ILE A 85 0.06 -10.95 -5.99
CA ILE A 85 0.18 -9.58 -5.49
C ILE A 85 -0.29 -9.50 -4.04
N TYR A 86 -1.36 -10.19 -3.64
CA TYR A 86 -1.89 -10.12 -2.28
C TYR A 86 -0.96 -10.77 -1.24
N TYR A 87 -0.39 -11.92 -1.58
CA TYR A 87 0.39 -12.77 -0.67
C TYR A 87 1.66 -13.26 -1.36
N PRO A 88 2.62 -12.37 -1.67
CA PRO A 88 3.75 -12.70 -2.53
C PRO A 88 4.62 -13.80 -1.95
N GLU A 89 4.99 -13.71 -0.67
CA GLU A 89 5.83 -14.72 -0.02
C GLU A 89 5.16 -16.09 0.03
N GLN A 90 3.92 -16.16 0.54
CA GLN A 90 3.18 -17.42 0.66
C GLN A 90 2.92 -18.05 -0.71
N LYS A 91 2.64 -17.22 -1.73
CA LYS A 91 2.39 -17.73 -3.08
C LYS A 91 3.66 -18.22 -3.73
N LEU A 92 4.80 -17.54 -3.55
CA LEU A 92 6.10 -17.96 -4.07
C LEU A 92 6.54 -19.29 -3.45
N ASP A 93 6.35 -19.48 -2.14
CA ASP A 93 6.65 -20.76 -1.47
C ASP A 93 5.92 -21.97 -2.06
N LEU A 94 4.69 -21.75 -2.55
CA LEU A 94 3.91 -22.79 -3.20
C LEU A 94 4.41 -23.03 -4.63
N ILE A 95 4.66 -21.97 -5.38
CA ILE A 95 5.13 -22.04 -6.77
C ILE A 95 6.49 -22.74 -6.84
N GLU A 96 7.45 -22.35 -6.01
CA GLU A 96 8.80 -22.90 -5.99
C GLU A 96 8.86 -24.40 -5.67
N LYS A 97 7.82 -24.95 -5.03
CA LYS A 97 7.69 -26.38 -4.76
C LYS A 97 7.00 -27.16 -5.88
N SER A 98 6.17 -26.50 -6.69
CA SER A 98 5.28 -27.16 -7.65
C SER A 98 5.64 -26.91 -9.11
N GLU A 99 6.34 -25.82 -9.41
CA GLU A 99 6.60 -25.38 -10.78
C GLU A 99 7.86 -26.07 -11.35
N PRO A 100 7.73 -26.85 -12.44
CA PRO A 100 8.85 -27.55 -13.04
C PRO A 100 9.85 -26.62 -13.76
N ASP A 101 9.39 -25.50 -14.34
CA ASP A 101 10.25 -24.50 -14.98
C ASP A 101 10.12 -23.14 -14.29
N LEU A 102 10.90 -22.99 -13.22
CA LEU A 102 10.87 -21.81 -12.38
C LEU A 102 11.42 -20.56 -13.11
N GLU A 103 12.41 -20.73 -13.99
CA GLU A 103 13.01 -19.60 -14.71
C GLU A 103 12.02 -18.98 -15.70
N ASP A 104 11.33 -19.81 -16.50
CA ASP A 104 10.30 -19.31 -17.43
C ASP A 104 9.14 -18.66 -16.66
N TRP A 105 8.72 -19.30 -15.56
CA TRP A 105 7.67 -18.74 -14.69
C TRP A 105 8.06 -17.37 -14.13
N TYR A 106 9.32 -17.20 -13.67
CA TYR A 106 9.82 -15.92 -13.20
C TYR A 106 9.83 -14.88 -14.33
N LYS A 107 10.29 -15.21 -15.54
CA LYS A 107 10.29 -14.28 -16.67
C LYS A 107 8.89 -13.79 -16.99
N ILE A 108 7.92 -14.69 -17.12
CA ILE A 108 6.53 -14.36 -17.42
C ILE A 108 5.94 -13.50 -16.30
N THR A 109 6.15 -13.90 -15.04
CA THR A 109 5.60 -13.21 -13.87
C THR A 109 6.18 -11.82 -13.69
N LEU A 110 7.49 -11.65 -13.85
CA LEU A 110 8.17 -10.35 -13.76
C LEU A 110 7.63 -9.39 -14.81
N ASN A 111 7.53 -9.83 -16.07
CA ASN A 111 6.95 -9.02 -17.14
C ASN A 111 5.53 -8.57 -16.80
N ARG A 112 4.67 -9.49 -16.34
CA ARG A 112 3.29 -9.16 -15.96
C ARG A 112 3.22 -8.16 -14.81
N LEU A 113 4.03 -8.36 -13.76
CA LEU A 113 4.06 -7.45 -12.61
C LEU A 113 4.57 -6.06 -12.99
N ILE A 114 5.57 -5.96 -13.87
CA ILE A 114 6.09 -4.68 -14.37
C ILE A 114 4.98 -3.92 -15.11
N GLN A 115 4.20 -4.58 -15.98
CA GLN A 115 3.09 -3.93 -16.68
C GLN A 115 1.98 -3.44 -15.72
N VAL A 116 1.60 -4.27 -14.74
CA VAL A 116 0.64 -3.83 -13.70
C VAL A 116 1.20 -2.66 -12.91
N CYS A 117 2.47 -2.70 -12.54
CA CYS A 117 3.12 -1.61 -11.81
C CYS A 117 3.16 -0.32 -12.62
N LYS A 118 3.47 -0.37 -13.92
CA LYS A 118 3.39 0.78 -14.84
C LYS A 118 1.99 1.37 -14.86
N ARG A 119 0.97 0.52 -15.01
CA ARG A 119 -0.43 0.93 -15.03
C ARG A 119 -0.84 1.65 -13.76
N VAL A 120 -0.49 1.10 -12.60
CA VAL A 120 -0.79 1.70 -11.29
C VAL A 120 0.02 2.99 -11.07
N ALA A 121 1.28 3.04 -11.50
CA ALA A 121 2.15 4.20 -11.34
C ALA A 121 1.76 5.40 -12.23
N SER A 122 1.10 5.16 -13.36
CA SER A 122 0.76 6.17 -14.39
C SER A 122 -0.03 7.38 -13.87
N LYS A 123 -0.78 7.24 -12.77
CA LYS A 123 -1.55 8.33 -12.14
C LYS A 123 -0.73 9.22 -11.20
N TYR A 124 0.58 8.96 -11.07
CA TYR A 124 1.45 9.66 -10.13
C TYR A 124 2.61 10.36 -10.81
N THR A 125 3.12 11.40 -10.16
CA THR A 125 4.38 12.03 -10.57
C THR A 125 5.54 11.06 -10.34
N ARG A 126 6.60 11.20 -11.15
CA ARG A 126 7.85 10.43 -10.96
C ARG A 126 8.41 10.57 -9.55
N SER A 127 8.38 11.77 -8.98
CA SER A 127 8.84 12.03 -7.61
C SER A 127 8.04 11.23 -6.58
N LYS A 128 6.71 11.14 -6.72
CA LYS A 128 5.86 10.36 -5.81
C LYS A 128 6.15 8.87 -5.93
N VAL A 129 6.27 8.34 -7.15
CA VAL A 129 6.63 6.94 -7.38
C VAL A 129 8.00 6.63 -6.78
N ARG A 130 9.01 7.47 -7.04
CA ARG A 130 10.38 7.29 -6.54
C ARG A 130 10.47 7.19 -5.02
N LYS A 131 9.67 7.97 -4.30
CA LYS A 131 9.57 7.90 -2.83
C LYS A 131 8.90 6.62 -2.31
N ALA A 132 8.15 5.92 -3.15
CA ALA A 132 7.51 4.65 -2.83
C ALA A 132 8.36 3.43 -3.20
N LEU A 133 9.43 3.62 -4.00
CA LEU A 133 10.26 2.53 -4.47
C LEU A 133 11.05 1.87 -3.32
N PRO A 134 11.19 0.54 -3.35
CA PRO A 134 12.02 -0.20 -2.40
C PRO A 134 13.51 0.19 -2.59
N PRO A 135 14.25 0.55 -1.54
CA PRO A 135 15.63 1.05 -1.65
C PRO A 135 16.56 0.15 -2.47
N ASP A 136 16.50 -1.16 -2.23
CA ASP A 136 17.39 -2.15 -2.85
C ASP A 136 17.20 -2.28 -4.37
N PHE A 137 16.01 -1.96 -4.87
CA PHE A 137 15.65 -2.15 -6.28
C PHE A 137 15.17 -0.86 -6.96
N ALA A 138 15.28 0.30 -6.29
CA ALA A 138 14.67 1.54 -6.74
C ALA A 138 15.07 1.90 -8.16
N TYR A 139 16.37 1.92 -8.45
CA TYR A 139 16.87 2.26 -9.78
C TYR A 139 16.35 1.31 -10.87
N ILE A 140 16.37 0.00 -10.61
CA ILE A 140 15.97 -1.02 -11.59
C ILE A 140 14.47 -0.95 -11.87
N ILE A 141 13.66 -0.84 -10.82
CA ILE A 141 12.20 -0.71 -10.98
C ILE A 141 11.86 0.61 -11.68
N GLU A 142 12.51 1.72 -11.31
CA GLU A 142 12.32 3.02 -11.97
C GLU A 142 12.62 2.93 -13.47
N GLU A 143 13.70 2.25 -13.85
CA GLU A 143 14.07 2.05 -15.26
C GLU A 143 13.03 1.18 -15.99
N LEU A 144 12.57 0.09 -15.38
CA LEU A 144 11.59 -0.83 -15.98
C LEU A 144 10.21 -0.19 -16.16
N ILE A 145 9.76 0.68 -15.24
CA ILE A 145 8.42 1.28 -15.30
C ILE A 145 8.35 2.58 -16.10
N ASN A 146 9.46 3.31 -16.30
CA ASN A 146 9.49 4.58 -17.04
C ASN A 146 9.82 4.41 -18.54
N GLU A 147 9.61 3.22 -19.07
CA GLU A 147 9.78 2.95 -20.49
C GLU A 147 9.01 3.96 -21.36
N LYS A 148 9.73 4.55 -22.31
CA LYS A 148 9.11 5.31 -23.41
C LYS A 148 8.90 4.35 -24.57
N GLU A 149 7.66 4.15 -24.96
CA GLU A 149 7.25 3.25 -26.07
C GLU A 149 7.93 3.57 -27.41
N GLU A 150 8.50 4.77 -27.56
CA GLU A 150 9.03 5.29 -28.83
C GLU A 150 10.46 4.84 -29.18
N VAL A 151 11.15 4.04 -28.34
CA VAL A 151 12.57 3.69 -28.57
C VAL A 151 12.74 2.23 -29.04
N LEU A 152 12.84 2.06 -30.36
CA LEU A 152 13.33 0.83 -31.00
C LEU A 152 14.66 0.38 -30.35
N ASN A 153 14.77 -0.91 -30.01
CA ASN A 153 15.90 -1.60 -29.33
C ASN A 153 15.91 -1.66 -27.79
N LYS A 154 14.95 -1.06 -27.07
CA LYS A 154 14.93 -1.15 -25.59
C LYS A 154 14.36 -2.45 -25.03
N GLU A 155 13.54 -3.19 -25.78
CA GLU A 155 13.01 -4.49 -25.31
C GLU A 155 14.12 -5.49 -24.96
N ALA A 156 15.14 -5.61 -25.82
CA ALA A 156 16.28 -6.50 -25.55
C ALA A 156 17.06 -6.08 -24.29
N TYR A 157 17.15 -4.78 -24.03
CA TYR A 157 17.77 -4.24 -22.82
C TYR A 157 16.97 -4.61 -21.56
N TYR A 158 15.64 -4.43 -21.56
CA TYR A 158 14.81 -4.80 -20.41
C TYR A 158 14.76 -6.31 -20.18
N ASN A 159 14.67 -7.10 -21.25
CA ASN A 159 14.78 -8.55 -21.15
C ASN A 159 16.14 -8.95 -20.55
N GLY A 160 17.23 -8.28 -20.92
CA GLY A 160 18.55 -8.48 -20.31
C GLY A 160 18.59 -8.16 -18.80
N ILE A 161 17.84 -7.15 -18.34
CA ILE A 161 17.69 -6.86 -16.90
C ILE A 161 16.97 -8.00 -16.20
N ILE A 162 15.82 -8.44 -16.74
CA ILE A 162 15.02 -9.54 -16.17
C ILE A 162 15.84 -10.83 -16.13
N ASP A 163 16.50 -11.19 -17.23
CA ASP A 163 17.38 -12.36 -17.31
C ASP A 163 18.52 -12.27 -16.29
N THR A 164 19.09 -11.07 -16.09
CA THR A 164 20.13 -10.87 -15.08
C THR A 164 19.60 -11.08 -13.68
N ILE A 165 18.43 -10.53 -13.33
CA ILE A 165 17.78 -10.72 -12.02
C ILE A 165 17.57 -12.21 -11.70
N ILE A 166 17.13 -12.98 -12.70
CA ILE A 166 16.91 -14.43 -12.55
C ILE A 166 18.24 -15.16 -12.41
N ARG A 167 19.22 -14.86 -13.27
CA ARG A 167 20.54 -15.52 -13.27
C ARG A 167 21.32 -15.31 -11.97
N ILE A 168 21.15 -14.18 -11.30
CA ILE A 168 21.79 -13.89 -10.01
C ILE A 168 20.95 -14.35 -8.80
N ASP A 169 19.87 -15.11 -9.03
CA ASP A 169 18.98 -15.64 -8.00
C ASP A 169 18.33 -14.55 -7.12
N ARG A 170 17.90 -13.45 -7.77
CA ARG A 170 17.21 -12.32 -7.10
C ARG A 170 15.77 -12.15 -7.55
N ALA A 171 15.23 -13.09 -8.32
CA ALA A 171 13.85 -13.05 -8.81
C ALA A 171 12.82 -12.99 -7.68
N ARG A 172 12.94 -13.87 -6.68
CA ARG A 172 11.98 -13.93 -5.55
C ARG A 172 11.89 -12.60 -4.77
N PRO A 173 12.99 -12.04 -4.21
CA PRO A 173 12.95 -10.74 -3.55
C PRO A 173 12.43 -9.61 -4.45
N PHE A 174 12.74 -9.66 -5.76
CA PHE A 174 12.30 -8.65 -6.71
C PHE A 174 10.78 -8.72 -6.96
N ILE A 175 10.21 -9.93 -7.08
CA ILE A 175 8.77 -10.14 -7.20
C ILE A 175 8.04 -9.61 -5.97
N VAL A 176 8.53 -9.93 -4.77
CA VAL A 176 7.96 -9.44 -3.50
C VAL A 176 7.97 -7.91 -3.47
N ALA A 177 9.10 -7.32 -3.86
CA ALA A 177 9.25 -5.87 -3.91
C ALA A 177 8.28 -5.20 -4.90
N LEU A 178 8.08 -5.77 -6.09
CA LEU A 178 7.08 -5.30 -7.06
C LEU A 178 5.65 -5.45 -6.52
N CYS A 179 5.30 -6.58 -5.90
CA CYS A 179 3.97 -6.79 -5.34
C CYS A 179 3.66 -5.76 -4.24
N ASN A 180 4.59 -5.54 -3.32
CA ASN A 180 4.45 -4.56 -2.25
C ASN A 180 4.35 -3.12 -2.80
N LEU A 181 5.13 -2.81 -3.85
CA LEU A 181 5.04 -1.52 -4.53
C LEU A 181 3.67 -1.33 -5.20
N ILE A 182 3.14 -2.35 -5.87
CA ILE A 182 1.79 -2.31 -6.46
C ILE A 182 0.75 -2.07 -5.38
N GLN A 183 0.78 -2.84 -4.28
CA GLN A 183 -0.15 -2.64 -3.14
C GLN A 183 -0.11 -1.19 -2.64
N ARG A 184 1.11 -0.66 -2.42
CA ARG A 184 1.33 0.71 -1.96
C ARG A 184 0.80 1.78 -2.93
N LEU A 185 1.01 1.60 -4.23
CA LEU A 185 0.58 2.58 -5.25
C LEU A 185 -0.91 2.44 -5.62
N VAL A 186 -1.53 1.30 -5.33
CA VAL A 186 -2.96 1.12 -5.60
C VAL A 186 -3.78 2.04 -4.70
N ILE A 187 -3.49 2.07 -3.39
CA ILE A 187 -4.17 2.91 -2.40
C ILE A 187 -3.38 4.21 -2.22
N ASP A 188 -3.94 5.35 -2.61
CA ASP A 188 -3.25 6.63 -2.46
C ASP A 188 -3.31 7.16 -1.03
N ARG A 189 -4.51 7.10 -0.46
CA ARG A 189 -4.79 7.52 0.91
C ARG A 189 -5.84 6.58 1.51
N LEU A 190 -5.60 6.24 2.77
CA LEU A 190 -6.45 5.40 3.58
C LEU A 190 -7.24 6.29 4.54
N HIS A 191 -8.55 6.07 4.60
CA HIS A 191 -9.45 6.72 5.52
C HIS A 191 -10.03 5.67 6.46
N ILE A 192 -9.69 5.75 7.74
CA ILE A 192 -10.27 4.90 8.77
C ILE A 192 -11.43 5.64 9.41
N VAL A 193 -12.62 5.05 9.35
CA VAL A 193 -13.85 5.61 9.89
C VAL A 193 -14.25 4.80 11.12
N GLY A 194 -13.49 5.04 12.18
CA GLY A 194 -13.76 4.59 13.54
C GLY A 194 -13.65 3.10 13.79
N ASP A 195 -13.76 2.80 15.08
CA ASP A 195 -13.91 1.47 15.65
C ASP A 195 -12.79 0.53 15.21
N ILE A 196 -11.55 0.95 15.47
CA ILE A 196 -10.34 0.14 15.34
C ILE A 196 -10.29 -0.90 16.46
N TYR A 197 -10.68 -0.50 17.66
CA TYR A 197 -10.60 -1.30 18.87
C TYR A 197 -11.88 -2.10 19.16
N ASP A 198 -11.76 -3.01 20.14
CA ASP A 198 -12.79 -3.94 20.64
C ASP A 198 -13.15 -5.11 19.72
N ARG A 199 -13.70 -6.18 20.32
CA ARG A 199 -14.16 -7.45 19.71
C ARG A 199 -13.05 -8.40 19.22
N GLY A 200 -12.09 -7.94 18.42
CA GLY A 200 -10.95 -8.75 17.94
C GLY A 200 -9.64 -8.41 18.64
N SER A 201 -8.74 -9.40 18.77
CA SER A 201 -7.47 -9.22 19.50
C SER A 201 -6.42 -8.39 18.78
N GLY A 202 -6.59 -8.20 17.47
CA GLY A 202 -5.60 -7.65 16.55
C GLY A 202 -5.44 -6.13 16.53
N ALA A 203 -6.00 -5.40 17.50
CA ALA A 203 -6.05 -3.94 17.47
C ALA A 203 -4.65 -3.30 17.54
N VAL A 204 -3.71 -3.94 18.25
CA VAL A 204 -2.32 -3.49 18.37
C VAL A 204 -1.61 -3.59 17.02
N GLU A 205 -1.72 -4.73 16.34
CA GLU A 205 -1.12 -4.97 15.02
C GLU A 205 -1.66 -4.01 13.96
N ILE A 206 -2.96 -3.73 14.01
CA ILE A 206 -3.59 -2.74 13.14
C ILE A 206 -2.98 -1.36 13.38
N MET A 207 -2.89 -0.92 14.64
CA MET A 207 -2.34 0.40 14.98
C MET A 207 -0.87 0.55 14.61
N ASP A 208 -0.04 -0.47 14.88
CA ASP A 208 1.38 -0.47 14.50
C ASP A 208 1.55 -0.34 12.98
N HIS A 209 0.70 -1.02 12.21
CA HIS A 209 0.68 -0.89 10.77
C HIS A 209 0.24 0.51 10.33
N LEU A 210 -0.84 1.05 10.90
CA LEU A 210 -1.36 2.37 10.58
C LEU A 210 -0.33 3.48 10.86
N MET A 211 0.46 3.37 11.94
CA MET A 211 1.50 4.33 12.31
C MET A 211 2.63 4.43 11.26
N THR A 212 2.87 3.37 10.50
CA THR A 212 3.91 3.30 9.46
C THR A 212 3.34 3.40 8.04
N TYR A 213 2.01 3.48 7.90
CA TYR A 213 1.34 3.55 6.61
C TYR A 213 1.64 4.87 5.89
N HIS A 214 1.75 4.84 4.56
CA HIS A 214 2.27 5.97 3.79
C HIS A 214 1.39 7.21 3.76
N SER A 215 0.07 7.06 3.91
CA SER A 215 -0.89 8.15 3.95
C SER A 215 -2.21 7.66 4.54
N VAL A 216 -2.48 8.02 5.78
CA VAL A 216 -3.73 7.67 6.48
C VAL A 216 -4.29 8.86 7.23
N ASP A 217 -5.61 8.94 7.30
CA ASP A 217 -6.34 9.74 8.28
C ASP A 217 -7.39 8.89 8.98
N ILE A 218 -7.70 9.27 10.22
CA ILE A 218 -8.56 8.52 11.12
C ILE A 218 -9.63 9.45 11.68
N GLN A 219 -10.88 9.08 11.46
CA GLN A 219 -12.01 9.58 12.24
C GLN A 219 -12.24 8.61 13.40
N TRP A 220 -12.16 9.10 14.63
CA TRP A 220 -12.31 8.25 15.82
C TRP A 220 -13.77 7.87 16.07
N GLY A 221 -13.99 6.57 16.28
CA GLY A 221 -15.26 5.99 16.68
C GLY A 221 -15.48 6.00 18.19
N ASN A 222 -16.64 5.52 18.62
CA ASN A 222 -16.97 5.44 20.04
C ASN A 222 -16.12 4.41 20.78
N HIS A 223 -15.75 3.31 20.12
CA HIS A 223 -14.85 2.32 20.70
C HIS A 223 -13.45 2.92 20.89
N ASP A 224 -12.94 3.65 19.90
CA ASP A 224 -11.62 4.29 20.02
C ASP A 224 -11.57 5.34 21.14
N LEU A 225 -12.61 6.18 21.25
CA LEU A 225 -12.71 7.18 22.33
C LEU A 225 -12.77 6.54 23.71
N LEU A 226 -13.41 5.38 23.82
CA LEU A 226 -13.44 4.62 25.07
C LEU A 226 -12.03 4.19 25.49
N TRP A 227 -11.26 3.64 24.55
CA TRP A 227 -9.87 3.22 24.79
C TRP A 227 -8.96 4.40 25.11
N MET A 228 -9.11 5.55 24.42
CA MET A 228 -8.38 6.78 24.76
C MET A 228 -8.73 7.29 26.17
N GLY A 229 -10.00 7.21 26.56
CA GLY A 229 -10.43 7.56 27.91
C GLY A 229 -9.82 6.64 28.97
N ALA A 230 -9.75 5.33 28.68
CA ALA A 230 -9.10 4.37 29.56
C ALA A 230 -7.59 4.64 29.69
N ALA A 231 -6.90 4.89 28.57
CA ALA A 231 -5.48 5.24 28.53
C ALA A 231 -5.17 6.56 29.26
N SER A 232 -6.15 7.47 29.35
CA SER A 232 -6.05 8.73 30.10
C SER A 232 -6.29 8.57 31.62
N GLY A 233 -6.54 7.34 32.11
CA GLY A 233 -6.76 7.07 33.53
C GLY A 233 -8.21 7.23 34.00
N GLN A 234 -9.18 7.32 33.10
CA GLN A 234 -10.59 7.46 33.47
C GLN A 234 -11.14 6.09 33.93
N GLU A 235 -11.49 5.99 35.22
CA GLU A 235 -11.85 4.71 35.85
C GLU A 235 -13.07 4.00 35.23
N ALA A 236 -14.10 4.74 34.83
CA ALA A 236 -15.29 4.17 34.19
C ALA A 236 -15.00 3.60 32.79
N CYS A 237 -14.08 4.23 32.03
CA CYS A 237 -13.61 3.82 30.73
C CYS A 237 -12.73 2.59 30.90
N ILE A 238 -11.82 2.57 31.87
CA ILE A 238 -11.01 1.39 32.23
C ILE A 238 -11.92 0.21 32.56
N ALA A 239 -12.88 0.40 33.48
CA ALA A 239 -13.82 -0.65 33.86
C ALA A 239 -14.66 -1.13 32.66
N ASN A 240 -15.03 -0.22 31.77
CA ASN A 240 -15.83 -0.54 30.58
C ASN A 240 -14.99 -1.27 29.52
N VAL A 241 -13.74 -0.90 29.28
CA VAL A 241 -12.79 -1.62 28.41
C VAL A 241 -12.59 -3.04 28.93
N ILE A 242 -12.25 -3.22 30.22
CA ILE A 242 -12.08 -4.56 30.82
C ILE A 242 -13.35 -5.40 30.67
N ARG A 243 -14.52 -4.80 30.94
CA ARG A 243 -15.81 -5.48 30.77
C ARG A 243 -16.07 -5.91 29.32
N ILE A 244 -15.74 -5.07 28.34
CA ILE A 244 -15.94 -5.35 26.91
C ILE A 244 -14.97 -6.44 26.44
N CYS A 245 -13.68 -6.33 26.78
CA CYS A 245 -12.68 -7.36 26.52
C CYS A 245 -13.11 -8.71 27.10
N ALA A 246 -13.52 -8.76 28.38
CA ALA A 246 -14.01 -9.99 29.00
C ALA A 246 -15.27 -10.55 28.32
N ARG A 247 -16.21 -9.67 27.93
CA ARG A 247 -17.46 -10.09 27.27
C ARG A 247 -17.24 -10.71 25.89
N TYR A 248 -16.32 -10.17 25.11
CA TYR A 248 -16.03 -10.66 23.75
C TYR A 248 -14.89 -11.68 23.71
N GLY A 249 -14.36 -12.10 24.87
CA GLY A 249 -13.26 -13.08 24.94
C GLY A 249 -11.93 -12.52 24.42
N ASN A 250 -11.76 -11.20 24.48
CA ASN A 250 -10.61 -10.49 23.95
C ASN A 250 -9.72 -9.92 25.08
N LEU A 251 -9.39 -10.76 26.06
CA LEU A 251 -8.45 -10.39 27.13
C LEU A 251 -7.00 -10.34 26.63
N GLU A 252 -6.69 -11.07 25.55
CA GLU A 252 -5.37 -11.09 24.90
C GLU A 252 -4.89 -9.68 24.51
N THR A 253 -5.78 -8.80 24.01
CA THR A 253 -5.39 -7.41 23.74
C THR A 253 -4.87 -6.69 24.99
N LEU A 254 -5.43 -6.96 26.17
CA LEU A 254 -4.97 -6.34 27.42
C LEU A 254 -3.68 -6.99 27.93
N GLU A 255 -3.65 -8.32 27.99
CA GLU A 255 -2.55 -9.07 28.58
C GLU A 255 -1.31 -9.10 27.68
N ASP A 256 -1.47 -9.55 26.43
CA ASP A 256 -0.36 -9.73 25.49
C ASP A 256 -0.08 -8.46 24.68
N GLY A 257 -1.13 -7.74 24.27
CA GLY A 257 -1.00 -6.52 23.47
C GLY A 257 -0.44 -5.34 24.28
N TYR A 258 -0.99 -5.11 25.47
CA TYR A 258 -0.62 -3.96 26.32
C TYR A 258 0.17 -4.34 27.58
N GLY A 259 0.41 -5.63 27.84
CA GLY A 259 1.20 -6.07 29.01
C GLY A 259 0.49 -5.87 30.35
N ILE A 260 -0.84 -5.75 30.36
CA ILE A 260 -1.62 -5.52 31.58
C ILE A 260 -1.96 -6.86 32.20
N ASN A 261 -1.25 -7.21 33.27
CA ASN A 261 -1.56 -8.41 34.02
C ASN A 261 -2.88 -8.24 34.80
N LEU A 262 -3.85 -9.12 34.55
CA LEU A 262 -5.16 -9.14 35.22
C LEU A 262 -5.21 -10.14 36.40
N LEU A 263 -4.12 -10.89 36.64
CA LEU A 263 -3.93 -11.87 37.72
C LEU A 263 -3.07 -11.33 38.88
#